data_AF-A0A1F3X0R2-F1
#
_entry.id   AF-A0A1F3X0R2-F1
#
_cell.length_a   1.000
_cell.length_b   1.000
_cell.length_c   1.000
_cell.angle_alpha   90.00
_cell.angle_beta   90.00
_cell.angle_gamma   90.00
#
_symmetry.space_group_name_H-M   'P 1'
#
loop_
_entity.id
_entity.type
_entity.pdbx_description
1 polymer ?
#
loop_
_entity_poly.entity_id
_entity_poly.type
_entity_poly.pdbx_seq_one_letter_code
_entity_poly.pdbx_strand_id
1 'polypeptide(L)'
;MNPLNLITDAYDRQARLYPALLLIAPVVFTGVAMFSAELTGLQSLGVSLAGFGGAFLLAQLARDAGKQGEKALFEMWGGIPSVTIFRHRDTRLDAITKARYHKKLAGLVKEAKAPTVEQEKADPASADLVYSAWSNYLRVSTRDTKKFGLLFHENVSYGYRRNVWGLRSFGIAVSLFSGIACGIRLYFTYQSSGILDETLVGGATLAAVLLLLWVFRFTSRWVRMSADAYAERLAESAEILGVKTTAAKDTGKK
;
A
#
# COMPACT_ATOMS: atom_id res chain seq x y z
N MET A 1 3.41 16.05 -6.60
CA MET A 1 3.65 14.95 -7.57
C MET A 1 3.33 15.48 -8.94
N ASN A 2 4.13 15.17 -9.96
CA ASN A 2 3.83 15.50 -11.35
C ASN A 2 2.87 14.43 -11.93
N PRO A 3 1.84 14.77 -12.71
CA PRO A 3 0.99 13.80 -13.39
C PRO A 3 1.76 12.71 -14.16
N LEU A 4 2.91 13.06 -14.75
CA LEU A 4 3.79 12.11 -15.46
C LEU A 4 4.30 10.97 -14.55
N ASN A 5 4.48 11.24 -13.25
CA ASN A 5 4.95 10.23 -12.30
C ASN A 5 3.93 9.11 -12.10
N LEU A 6 2.63 9.33 -12.33
CA LEU A 6 1.65 8.25 -12.25
C LEU A 6 1.89 7.14 -13.30
N ILE A 7 2.61 7.48 -14.36
CA ILE A 7 2.95 6.56 -15.45
C ILE A 7 4.40 6.10 -15.31
N THR A 8 5.34 6.96 -14.95
CA THR A 8 6.78 6.62 -14.94
C THR A 8 7.28 6.12 -13.59
N ASP A 9 6.71 6.59 -12.48
CA ASP A 9 7.09 6.20 -11.13
C ASP A 9 6.28 4.97 -10.68
N ALA A 10 6.97 3.86 -10.46
CA ALA A 10 6.35 2.60 -10.06
C ALA A 10 5.63 2.71 -8.70
N TYR A 11 6.12 3.54 -7.77
CA TYR A 11 5.45 3.75 -6.49
C TYR A 11 4.13 4.48 -6.68
N ASP A 12 4.15 5.62 -7.37
CA ASP A 12 2.94 6.43 -7.57
C ASP A 12 1.87 5.65 -8.34
N ARG A 13 2.28 4.88 -9.35
CA ARG A 13 1.39 4.03 -10.12
C ARG A 13 0.79 2.89 -9.28
N GLN A 14 1.64 2.06 -8.69
CA GLN A 14 1.19 0.83 -8.05
C GLN A 14 0.57 1.10 -6.68
N ALA A 15 1.18 1.95 -5.86
CA ALA A 15 0.69 2.18 -4.51
C ALA A 15 -0.50 3.14 -4.44
N ARG A 16 -0.72 4.01 -5.44
CA ARG A 16 -1.74 5.09 -5.37
C ARG A 16 -2.77 5.02 -6.49
N LEU A 17 -2.36 4.92 -7.75
CA LEU A 17 -3.29 4.89 -8.88
C LEU A 17 -4.08 3.57 -8.94
N TYR A 18 -3.43 2.41 -8.84
CA TYR A 18 -4.12 1.11 -8.93
C TYR A 18 -5.22 0.89 -7.87
N PRO A 19 -5.04 1.26 -6.58
CA PRO A 19 -6.14 1.23 -5.62
C PRO A 19 -7.34 2.08 -6.04
N ALA A 20 -7.11 3.26 -6.62
CA ALA A 20 -8.17 4.14 -7.09
C ALA A 20 -8.89 3.56 -8.32
N LEU A 21 -8.14 2.97 -9.25
CA LEU A 21 -8.71 2.26 -10.41
C LEU A 21 -9.55 1.06 -9.98
N LEU A 22 -9.11 0.30 -8.97
CA LEU A 22 -9.87 -0.81 -8.39
C LEU A 22 -11.20 -0.33 -7.79
N LEU A 23 -11.21 0.84 -7.15
CA LEU A 23 -12.42 1.45 -6.60
C LEU A 23 -13.44 1.82 -7.68
N ILE A 24 -13.00 2.45 -8.79
CA ILE A 24 -13.91 2.94 -9.84
C ILE A 24 -14.27 1.87 -10.88
N ALA A 25 -13.57 0.74 -10.90
CA ALA A 25 -13.81 -0.36 -11.83
C ALA A 25 -15.30 -0.74 -11.98
N PRO A 26 -16.09 -1.00 -10.92
CA PRO A 26 -17.47 -1.41 -11.11
C PRO A 26 -18.34 -0.30 -11.73
N VAL A 27 -18.04 0.98 -11.47
CA VAL A 27 -18.75 2.12 -12.10
C VAL A 27 -18.45 2.18 -13.58
N VAL A 28 -17.18 2.06 -13.96
CA VAL A 28 -16.75 2.08 -15.37
C VAL A 28 -17.44 0.95 -16.15
N PHE A 29 -17.40 -0.27 -15.62
CA PHE A 29 -18.04 -1.42 -16.27
C PHE A 29 -19.58 -1.30 -16.30
N THR A 30 -20.19 -0.76 -15.25
CA THR A 30 -21.64 -0.47 -15.24
C THR A 30 -21.99 0.55 -16.30
N GLY A 31 -21.22 1.64 -16.42
CA GLY A 31 -21.42 2.65 -17.45
C GLY A 31 -21.29 2.09 -18.87
N VAL A 32 -20.27 1.27 -19.11
CA VAL A 32 -20.10 0.56 -20.40
C VAL A 32 -21.29 -0.36 -20.70
N ALA A 33 -21.78 -1.11 -19.71
CA ALA A 33 -22.91 -2.02 -19.89
C ALA A 33 -24.24 -1.26 -20.09
N MET A 34 -24.43 -0.10 -19.45
CA MET A 34 -25.65 0.70 -19.57
C MET A 34 -25.71 1.52 -20.87
N PHE A 35 -24.56 2.01 -21.34
CA PHE A 35 -24.43 2.94 -22.45
C PHE A 35 -23.64 2.33 -23.61
N SER A 36 -23.82 1.04 -23.86
CA SER A 36 -23.10 0.30 -24.91
C SER A 36 -23.31 0.88 -26.32
N ALA A 37 -24.43 1.56 -26.57
CA ALA A 37 -24.71 2.29 -27.82
C ALA A 37 -23.98 3.66 -27.91
N GLU A 38 -23.51 4.21 -26.80
CA GLU A 38 -22.93 5.56 -26.69
C GLU A 38 -21.45 5.52 -26.29
N LEU A 39 -20.76 4.40 -26.56
CA LEU A 39 -19.37 4.18 -26.12
C LEU A 39 -18.41 5.30 -26.52
N THR A 40 -18.60 5.92 -27.68
CA THR A 40 -17.77 7.05 -28.13
C THR A 40 -17.85 8.23 -27.16
N GLY A 41 -19.05 8.58 -26.67
CA GLY A 41 -19.23 9.66 -25.70
C GLY A 41 -18.58 9.34 -24.35
N LEU A 42 -18.73 8.09 -23.87
CA LEU A 42 -18.12 7.63 -22.64
C LEU A 42 -16.58 7.64 -22.71
N GLN A 43 -16.02 7.25 -23.87
CA GLN A 43 -14.58 7.33 -24.14
C GLN A 43 -14.11 8.78 -24.14
N SER A 44 -14.81 9.69 -24.83
CA SER A 44 -14.47 11.11 -24.83
C SER A 44 -14.47 11.71 -23.43
N LEU A 45 -15.48 11.40 -22.61
CA LEU A 45 -15.52 11.83 -21.21
C LEU A 45 -14.34 11.28 -20.41
N GLY A 46 -14.02 10.00 -20.56
CA GLY A 46 -12.88 9.37 -19.89
C GLY A 46 -11.55 10.03 -20.25
N VAL A 47 -11.33 10.31 -21.55
CA VAL A 47 -10.14 11.02 -22.04
C VAL A 47 -10.09 12.45 -21.51
N SER A 48 -11.20 13.18 -21.52
CA SER A 48 -11.26 14.54 -20.98
C SER A 48 -10.96 14.56 -19.47
N LEU A 49 -11.55 13.66 -18.69
CA LEU A 49 -11.26 13.55 -17.26
C LEU A 49 -9.80 13.22 -17.00
N ALA A 50 -9.20 12.32 -17.78
CA ALA A 50 -7.77 12.03 -17.69
C ALA A 50 -6.93 13.27 -18.04
N GLY A 51 -7.28 14.01 -19.11
CA GLY A 51 -6.62 15.23 -19.55
C GLY A 51 -6.67 16.36 -18.52
N PHE A 52 -7.76 16.48 -17.76
CA PHE A 52 -7.89 17.43 -16.66
C PHE A 52 -7.25 16.98 -15.34
N GLY A 53 -6.50 15.88 -15.33
CA GLY A 53 -5.80 15.40 -14.15
C GLY A 53 -6.64 14.52 -13.22
N GLY A 54 -7.75 13.94 -13.70
CA GLY A 54 -8.61 13.04 -12.92
C GLY A 54 -7.86 11.83 -12.34
N ALA A 55 -6.93 11.24 -13.10
CA ALA A 55 -6.08 10.16 -12.60
C ALA A 55 -5.20 10.60 -11.42
N PHE A 56 -4.73 11.84 -11.45
CA PHE A 56 -3.95 12.42 -10.36
C PHE A 56 -4.79 12.64 -9.11
N LEU A 57 -5.98 13.22 -9.27
CA LEU A 57 -6.92 13.41 -8.17
C LEU A 57 -7.28 12.07 -7.52
N LEU A 58 -7.64 11.06 -8.32
CA LEU A 58 -7.96 9.71 -7.85
C LEU A 58 -6.82 9.08 -7.05
N ALA A 59 -5.57 9.23 -7.51
CA ALA A 59 -4.40 8.73 -6.80
C ALA A 59 -4.19 9.44 -5.44
N GLN A 60 -4.47 10.75 -5.34
CA GLN A 60 -4.42 11.46 -4.05
C GLN A 60 -5.52 10.98 -3.11
N LEU A 61 -6.76 10.88 -3.59
CA LEU A 61 -7.89 10.41 -2.77
C LEU A 61 -7.64 9.01 -2.19
N ALA A 62 -7.11 8.09 -3.00
CA ALA A 62 -6.74 6.75 -2.54
C ALA A 62 -5.64 6.78 -1.47
N ARG A 63 -4.63 7.64 -1.66
CA ARG A 63 -3.55 7.83 -0.69
C ARG A 63 -4.07 8.39 0.62
N ASP A 64 -4.90 9.42 0.55
CA ASP A 64 -5.40 10.14 1.72
C ASP A 64 -6.32 9.24 2.55
N ALA A 65 -7.21 8.48 1.91
CA ALA A 65 -8.04 7.49 2.57
C ALA A 65 -7.20 6.44 3.32
N GLY A 66 -6.16 5.91 2.67
CA GLY A 66 -5.21 4.99 3.31
C GLY A 66 -4.46 5.62 4.48
N LYS A 67 -4.07 6.89 4.37
CA LYS A 67 -3.33 7.62 5.42
C LYS A 67 -4.19 7.96 6.62
N GLN A 68 -5.44 8.34 6.44
CA GLN A 68 -6.36 8.66 7.54
C GLN A 68 -6.55 7.47 8.49
N GLY A 69 -6.68 6.26 7.97
CA GLY A 69 -6.83 5.06 8.80
C GLY A 69 -5.52 4.47 9.35
N GLU A 70 -4.35 5.00 8.97
CA GLU A 70 -3.04 4.47 9.37
C GLU A 70 -2.82 4.53 10.89
N LYS A 71 -3.25 5.63 11.53
CA LYS A 71 -3.13 5.79 12.98
C LYS A 71 -3.89 4.70 13.75
N ALA A 72 -5.14 4.46 13.35
CA ALA A 72 -5.98 3.43 13.96
C ALA A 72 -5.42 2.01 13.76
N LEU A 73 -4.82 1.74 12.60
CA LEU A 73 -4.11 0.48 12.36
C LEU A 73 -2.92 0.31 13.31
N PHE A 74 -2.10 1.34 13.47
CA PHE A 74 -0.93 1.27 14.35
C PHE A 74 -1.32 1.09 15.82
N GLU A 75 -2.36 1.79 16.29
CA GLU A 75 -2.92 1.60 17.63
C GLU A 75 -3.42 0.15 17.82
N MET A 76 -4.21 -0.35 16.86
CA MET A 76 -4.72 -1.73 16.88
C MET A 76 -3.61 -2.78 16.92
N TRP A 77 -2.47 -2.52 16.27
CA TRP A 77 -1.36 -3.45 16.24
C TRP A 77 -0.33 -3.26 17.38
N GLY A 78 -0.58 -2.33 18.30
CA GLY A 78 0.33 -2.04 19.42
C GLY A 78 1.60 -1.29 19.02
N GLY A 79 1.56 -0.56 17.89
CA GLY A 79 2.63 0.33 17.42
C GLY A 79 2.94 0.19 15.93
N ILE A 80 3.85 1.05 15.46
CA ILE A 80 4.31 1.07 14.07
C ILE A 80 5.16 -0.19 13.81
N PRO A 81 4.86 -1.04 12.80
CA PRO A 81 5.60 -2.26 12.52
C PRO A 81 7.11 -2.08 12.43
N SER A 82 7.57 -1.00 11.77
CA SER A 82 8.97 -0.67 11.57
C SER A 82 9.71 -0.15 12.81
N VAL A 83 8.97 0.15 13.89
CA VAL A 83 9.49 0.52 15.21
C VAL A 83 9.45 -0.71 16.12
N THR A 84 8.28 -1.34 16.19
CA THR A 84 8.01 -2.49 17.06
C THR A 84 8.91 -3.70 16.77
N ILE A 85 9.43 -3.84 15.54
CA ILE A 85 10.31 -4.95 15.16
C ILE A 85 11.61 -4.98 15.98
N PHE A 86 12.02 -3.84 16.51
CA PHE A 86 13.21 -3.74 17.35
C PHE A 86 12.94 -4.04 18.83
N ARG A 87 11.68 -4.12 19.28
CA ARG A 87 11.36 -4.47 20.66
C ARG A 87 11.87 -5.87 20.99
N HIS A 88 12.44 -6.06 22.17
CA HIS A 88 12.92 -7.36 22.65
C HIS A 88 11.83 -8.43 22.63
N ARG A 89 10.58 -8.06 22.96
CA ARG A 89 9.43 -8.97 22.94
C ARG A 89 8.89 -9.36 21.56
N ASP A 90 9.28 -8.65 20.50
CA ASP A 90 8.77 -8.93 19.14
C ASP A 90 9.45 -10.16 18.52
N THR A 91 8.70 -11.14 18.06
CA THR A 91 9.27 -12.43 17.61
C THR A 91 9.48 -12.53 16.11
N ARG A 92 9.27 -11.45 15.33
CA ARG A 92 9.50 -11.47 13.87
C ARG A 92 10.97 -11.65 13.50
N LEU A 93 11.87 -11.20 14.38
CA LEU A 93 13.32 -11.43 14.27
C LEU A 93 13.79 -12.31 15.43
N ASP A 94 14.67 -13.27 15.14
CA ASP A 94 15.32 -14.05 16.18
C ASP A 94 16.19 -13.17 17.09
N ALA A 95 16.39 -13.61 18.33
CA ALA A 95 17.09 -12.82 19.35
C ALA A 95 18.54 -12.50 18.95
N ILE A 96 19.22 -13.39 18.23
CA ILE A 96 20.63 -13.20 17.82
C ILE A 96 20.70 -12.11 16.76
N THR A 97 19.85 -12.19 15.74
CA THR A 97 19.78 -11.16 14.68
C THR A 97 19.38 -9.81 15.23
N LYS A 98 18.39 -9.75 16.12
CA LYS A 98 17.97 -8.51 16.76
C LYS A 98 19.08 -7.87 17.59
N ALA A 99 19.83 -8.67 18.36
CA ALA A 99 20.97 -8.18 19.13
C ALA A 99 22.08 -7.60 18.22
N ARG A 100 22.36 -8.23 17.08
CA ARG A 100 23.28 -7.65 16.08
C ARG A 100 22.79 -6.31 15.55
N TYR A 101 21.50 -6.19 15.22
CA TYR A 101 20.91 -4.94 14.74
C TYR A 101 20.95 -3.84 15.78
N HIS A 102 20.59 -4.13 17.04
CA HIS A 102 20.69 -3.18 18.15
C HIS A 102 22.11 -2.64 18.31
N LYS A 103 23.12 -3.52 18.30
CA LYS A 103 24.52 -3.12 18.38
C LYS A 103 24.93 -2.20 17.22
N LYS A 104 24.54 -2.56 15.99
CA LYS A 104 24.88 -1.80 14.79
C LYS A 104 24.21 -0.44 14.77
N LEU A 105 22.90 -0.39 15.07
CA LEU A 105 22.11 0.83 15.07
C LEU A 105 22.51 1.79 16.20
N ALA A 106 22.85 1.28 17.38
CA ALA A 106 23.43 2.10 18.45
C ALA A 106 24.78 2.72 18.05
N GLY A 107 25.54 2.07 17.17
CA GLY A 107 26.77 2.63 16.59
C GLY A 107 26.54 3.67 15.49
N LEU A 108 25.48 3.51 14.70
CA LEU A 108 25.10 4.41 13.60
C LEU A 108 24.36 5.67 14.09
N VAL A 109 23.57 5.54 15.16
CA VAL A 109 22.77 6.61 15.78
C VAL A 109 23.23 6.76 17.24
N LYS A 110 24.29 7.56 17.45
CA LYS A 110 25.03 7.60 18.73
C LYS A 110 24.19 8.10 19.90
N GLU A 111 23.20 8.94 19.63
CA GLU A 111 22.27 9.49 20.61
C GLU A 111 21.23 8.45 21.07
N ALA A 112 21.01 7.41 20.27
CA ALA A 112 19.96 6.40 20.46
C ALA A 112 20.58 5.06 20.95
N LYS A 113 20.90 5.00 22.25
CA LYS A 113 21.47 3.80 22.89
C LYS A 113 20.46 2.66 22.93
N ALA A 114 20.90 1.43 22.63
CA ALA A 114 20.06 0.25 22.68
C ALA A 114 19.50 0.01 24.10
N PRO A 115 18.17 -0.04 24.29
CA PRO A 115 17.56 -0.36 25.58
C PRO A 115 17.85 -1.82 25.95
N THR A 116 18.08 -2.11 27.23
CA THR A 116 18.08 -3.49 27.73
C THR A 116 16.66 -4.05 27.82
N VAL A 117 16.53 -5.36 28.02
CA VAL A 117 15.23 -6.02 28.21
C VAL A 117 14.51 -5.46 29.43
N GLU A 118 15.24 -5.16 30.50
CA GLU A 118 14.72 -4.62 31.75
C GLU A 118 14.27 -3.16 31.55
N GLN A 119 15.05 -2.36 30.83
CA GLN A 119 14.69 -0.98 30.50
C GLN A 119 13.43 -0.91 29.63
N GLU A 120 13.32 -1.77 28.62
CA GLU A 120 12.10 -1.85 27.79
C GLU A 120 10.87 -2.28 28.62
N LYS A 121 11.03 -3.21 29.56
CA LYS A 121 9.93 -3.63 30.44
C LYS A 121 9.51 -2.54 31.41
N ALA A 122 10.47 -1.79 31.95
CA ALA A 122 10.21 -0.71 32.91
C ALA A 122 9.55 0.51 32.25
N ASP A 123 10.02 0.92 31.06
CA ASP A 123 9.45 2.02 30.29
C ASP A 123 9.42 1.69 28.79
N PRO A 124 8.36 1.01 28.31
CA PRO A 124 8.20 0.68 26.90
C PRO A 124 8.13 1.91 25.99
N ALA A 125 7.59 3.03 26.48
CA ALA A 125 7.41 4.24 25.69
C ALA A 125 8.77 4.91 25.42
N SER A 126 9.63 5.01 26.44
CA SER A 126 11.00 5.51 26.27
C SER A 126 11.83 4.60 25.37
N ALA A 127 11.67 3.28 25.45
CA ALA A 127 12.35 2.35 24.55
C ALA A 127 11.90 2.53 23.09
N ASP A 128 10.60 2.73 22.85
CA ASP A 128 10.05 2.99 21.51
C ASP A 128 10.58 4.30 20.89
N LEU A 129 10.95 5.31 21.69
CA LEU A 129 11.61 6.52 21.17
C LEU A 129 12.96 6.19 20.51
N VAL A 130 13.74 5.29 21.12
CA VAL A 130 15.01 4.80 20.54
C VAL A 130 14.74 4.03 19.25
N TYR A 131 13.82 3.08 19.28
CA TYR A 131 13.47 2.27 18.11
C TYR A 131 12.90 3.12 16.96
N SER A 132 12.16 4.17 17.28
CA SER A 132 11.67 5.16 16.32
C SER A 132 12.82 5.94 15.68
N ALA A 133 13.80 6.38 16.47
CA ALA A 133 15.00 7.05 15.96
C ALA A 133 15.78 6.15 14.99
N TRP A 134 15.96 4.87 15.33
CA TRP A 134 16.60 3.90 14.42
C TRP A 134 15.79 3.67 13.15
N SER A 135 14.47 3.46 13.26
CA SER A 135 13.57 3.28 12.12
C SER A 135 13.63 4.47 11.16
N ASN A 136 13.63 5.70 11.71
CA ASN A 136 13.74 6.93 10.93
C ASN A 136 15.11 7.06 10.25
N TYR A 137 16.20 6.74 10.95
CA TYR A 137 17.53 6.71 10.36
C TYR A 137 17.59 5.78 9.16
N LEU A 138 17.15 4.52 9.33
CA LEU A 138 17.13 3.53 8.25
C LEU A 138 16.34 4.05 7.04
N ARG A 139 15.13 4.56 7.26
CA ARG A 139 14.28 5.11 6.18
C ARG A 139 14.95 6.23 5.39
N VAL A 140 15.70 7.10 6.05
CA VAL A 140 16.42 8.20 5.39
C VAL A 140 17.67 7.67 4.67
N SER A 141 18.38 6.71 5.27
CA SER A 141 19.59 6.10 4.73
C SER A 141 19.34 5.14 3.56
N THR A 142 18.11 4.68 3.35
CA THR A 142 17.73 3.72 2.30
C THR A 142 16.88 4.33 1.18
N ARG A 143 17.06 5.63 0.89
CA ARG A 143 16.30 6.33 -0.17
C ARG A 143 16.65 5.89 -1.60
N ASP A 144 17.85 5.35 -1.81
CA ASP A 144 18.25 4.81 -3.11
C ASP A 144 17.49 3.51 -3.40
N THR A 145 16.43 3.63 -4.21
CA THR A 145 15.54 2.52 -4.56
C THR A 145 16.19 1.50 -5.48
N LYS A 146 17.30 1.82 -6.15
CA LYS A 146 18.06 0.82 -6.93
C LYS A 146 18.90 -0.03 -5.99
N LYS A 147 19.59 0.60 -5.04
CA LYS A 147 20.37 -0.10 -4.02
C LYS A 147 19.51 -0.91 -3.06
N PHE A 148 18.34 -0.37 -2.68
CA PHE A 148 17.41 -0.98 -1.72
C PHE A 148 16.10 -1.43 -2.41
N GLY A 149 16.22 -2.06 -3.59
CA GLY A 149 15.07 -2.46 -4.42
C GLY A 149 14.05 -3.32 -3.68
N LEU A 150 14.49 -4.30 -2.90
CA LEU A 150 13.59 -5.18 -2.14
C LEU A 150 12.77 -4.41 -1.09
N LEU A 151 13.40 -3.50 -0.35
CA LEU A 151 12.72 -2.62 0.60
C LEU A 151 11.72 -1.69 -0.11
N PHE A 152 12.10 -1.18 -1.28
CA PHE A 152 11.21 -0.35 -2.10
C PHE A 152 9.97 -1.14 -2.53
N HIS A 153 10.12 -2.38 -3.00
CA HIS A 153 8.99 -3.25 -3.36
C HIS A 153 8.05 -3.51 -2.18
N GLU A 154 8.58 -3.78 -0.98
CA GLU A 154 7.72 -3.94 0.21
C GLU A 154 7.01 -2.64 0.60
N ASN A 155 7.66 -1.48 0.43
CA ASN A 155 7.02 -0.19 0.66
C ASN A 155 5.88 0.09 -0.35
N VAL A 156 6.05 -0.31 -1.61
CA VAL A 156 5.00 -0.25 -2.63
C VAL A 156 3.85 -1.16 -2.27
N SER A 157 4.13 -2.41 -1.89
CA SER A 157 3.16 -3.40 -1.44
C SER A 157 2.35 -2.90 -0.24
N TYR A 158 3.03 -2.39 0.78
CA TYR A 158 2.39 -1.77 1.95
C TYR A 158 1.51 -0.58 1.56
N GLY A 159 2.02 0.32 0.71
CA GLY A 159 1.27 1.47 0.20
C GLY A 159 0.00 1.06 -0.54
N TYR A 160 0.08 0.08 -1.44
CA TYR A 160 -1.07 -0.47 -2.16
C TYR A 160 -2.12 -1.02 -1.19
N ARG A 161 -1.72 -1.93 -0.28
CA ARG A 161 -2.67 -2.58 0.63
C ARG A 161 -3.34 -1.60 1.59
N ARG A 162 -2.56 -0.67 2.15
CA ARG A 162 -3.08 0.38 3.03
C ARG A 162 -4.08 1.27 2.30
N ASN A 163 -3.78 1.69 1.08
CA ASN A 163 -4.65 2.57 0.30
C ASN A 163 -5.92 1.84 -0.15
N VAL A 164 -5.84 0.58 -0.60
CA VAL A 164 -7.02 -0.25 -0.87
C VAL A 164 -7.87 -0.38 0.39
N TRP A 165 -7.28 -0.75 1.54
CA TRP A 165 -8.05 -0.86 2.79
C TRP A 165 -8.70 0.46 3.21
N GLY A 166 -8.04 1.60 3.03
CA GLY A 166 -8.61 2.92 3.32
C GLY A 166 -9.83 3.25 2.45
N LEU A 167 -9.91 2.70 1.25
CA LEU A 167 -11.05 2.85 0.33
C LEU A 167 -12.18 1.86 0.58
N ARG A 168 -12.07 0.98 1.59
CA ARG A 168 -12.98 -0.17 1.74
C ARG A 168 -14.46 0.21 1.81
N SER A 169 -14.82 1.22 2.59
CA SER A 169 -16.22 1.67 2.72
C SER A 169 -16.76 2.19 1.39
N PHE A 170 -15.97 2.99 0.67
CA PHE A 170 -16.32 3.48 -0.67
C PHE A 170 -16.44 2.34 -1.67
N GLY A 171 -15.52 1.36 -1.62
CA GLY A 171 -15.54 0.17 -2.47
C GLY A 171 -16.81 -0.66 -2.29
N ILE A 172 -17.24 -0.89 -1.05
CA ILE A 172 -18.51 -1.56 -0.75
C ILE A 172 -19.68 -0.79 -1.35
N ALA A 173 -19.76 0.51 -1.07
CA ALA A 173 -20.88 1.35 -1.53
C ALA A 173 -20.95 1.36 -3.06
N VAL A 174 -19.84 1.64 -3.73
CA VAL A 174 -19.74 1.73 -5.18
C VAL A 174 -20.03 0.39 -5.85
N SER A 175 -19.52 -0.73 -5.33
CA SER A 175 -19.85 -2.07 -5.85
C SER A 175 -21.34 -2.41 -5.66
N LEU A 176 -21.95 -2.03 -4.54
CA LEU A 176 -23.40 -2.23 -4.32
C LEU A 176 -24.23 -1.41 -5.31
N PHE A 177 -23.95 -0.12 -5.45
CA PHE A 177 -24.69 0.74 -6.39
C PHE A 177 -24.57 0.24 -7.82
N SER A 178 -23.38 -0.12 -8.27
CA SER A 178 -23.15 -0.71 -9.59
C SER A 178 -23.92 -2.01 -9.80
N GLY A 179 -23.87 -2.93 -8.83
CA GLY A 179 -24.60 -4.20 -8.91
C GLY A 179 -26.12 -4.02 -8.97
N ILE A 180 -26.66 -3.12 -8.13
CA ILE A 180 -28.09 -2.79 -8.12
C ILE A 180 -28.50 -2.14 -9.45
N ALA A 181 -27.72 -1.20 -9.96
CA ALA A 181 -28.00 -0.52 -11.24
C ALA A 181 -28.04 -1.52 -12.40
N CYS A 182 -27.05 -2.41 -12.52
CA CYS A 182 -27.04 -3.48 -13.51
C CYS A 182 -28.24 -4.42 -13.33
N GLY A 183 -28.57 -4.82 -12.10
CA GLY A 183 -29.70 -5.70 -11.81
C GLY A 183 -31.05 -5.10 -12.20
N ILE A 184 -31.28 -3.83 -11.89
CA ILE A 184 -32.50 -3.10 -12.28
C ILE A 184 -32.62 -3.05 -13.80
N ARG A 185 -31.55 -2.66 -14.51
CA ARG A 185 -31.57 -2.56 -15.97
C ARG A 185 -31.78 -3.93 -16.62
N LEU A 186 -31.11 -4.96 -16.10
CA LEU A 186 -31.24 -6.33 -16.59
C LEU A 186 -32.68 -6.85 -16.41
N TYR A 187 -33.30 -6.59 -15.26
CA TYR A 187 -34.70 -6.95 -15.01
C TYR A 187 -35.64 -6.34 -16.05
N PHE A 188 -35.53 -5.03 -16.31
CA PHE A 188 -36.38 -4.37 -17.31
C PHE A 188 -36.10 -4.82 -18.74
N THR A 189 -34.83 -5.06 -19.12
CA THR A 189 -34.50 -5.62 -20.44
C THR A 189 -35.08 -7.02 -20.61
N TYR A 190 -34.97 -7.86 -19.59
CA TYR A 190 -35.51 -9.22 -19.63
C TYR A 190 -37.04 -9.19 -19.73
N GLN A 191 -37.72 -8.33 -18.97
CA GLN A 191 -39.18 -8.19 -19.04
C GLN A 191 -39.67 -7.70 -20.41
N SER A 192 -38.90 -6.86 -21.11
CA SER A 192 -39.31 -6.33 -22.42
C SER A 192 -38.97 -7.25 -23.59
N SER A 193 -37.85 -7.97 -23.52
CA SER A 193 -37.30 -8.73 -24.65
C SER A 193 -37.26 -10.24 -24.46
N GLY A 194 -37.39 -10.72 -23.22
CA GLY A 194 -37.14 -12.12 -22.84
C GLY A 194 -35.66 -12.53 -22.87
N ILE A 195 -34.75 -11.62 -23.21
CA ILE A 195 -33.32 -11.88 -23.38
C ILE A 195 -32.54 -11.34 -22.18
N LEU A 196 -31.60 -12.15 -21.68
CA LEU A 196 -30.62 -11.71 -20.71
C LEU A 196 -29.47 -11.00 -21.43
N ASP A 197 -29.27 -9.73 -21.12
CA ASP A 197 -28.17 -8.96 -21.68
C ASP A 197 -26.85 -9.38 -21.02
N GLU A 198 -25.98 -10.03 -21.79
CA GLU A 198 -24.69 -10.54 -21.34
C GLU A 198 -23.77 -9.44 -20.78
N THR A 199 -23.86 -8.21 -21.30
CA THR A 199 -23.03 -7.09 -20.82
C THR A 199 -23.45 -6.63 -19.43
N LEU A 200 -24.76 -6.58 -19.16
CA LEU A 200 -25.31 -6.27 -17.85
C LEU A 200 -25.05 -7.38 -16.84
N VAL A 201 -25.15 -8.65 -17.26
CA VAL A 201 -24.78 -9.82 -16.44
C VAL A 201 -23.30 -9.75 -16.07
N GLY A 202 -22.42 -9.45 -17.04
CA GLY A 202 -20.99 -9.29 -16.81
C GLY A 202 -20.69 -8.14 -15.83
N GLY A 203 -21.34 -6.99 -16.00
CA GLY A 203 -21.22 -5.84 -15.09
C GLY A 203 -21.66 -6.16 -13.67
N ALA A 204 -22.83 -6.80 -13.51
CA ALA A 204 -23.33 -7.25 -12.21
C ALA A 204 -22.40 -8.28 -11.55
N THR A 205 -21.87 -9.22 -12.33
CA THR A 205 -20.93 -10.25 -11.85
C THR A 205 -19.63 -9.62 -11.35
N LEU A 206 -19.04 -8.70 -12.11
CA LEU A 206 -17.85 -7.97 -11.68
C LEU A 206 -18.12 -7.18 -10.39
N ALA A 207 -19.24 -6.47 -10.33
CA ALA A 207 -19.63 -5.72 -9.13
C ALA A 207 -19.77 -6.63 -7.91
N ALA A 208 -20.37 -7.82 -8.07
CA ALA A 208 -20.48 -8.82 -7.02
C ALA A 208 -19.11 -9.36 -6.57
N VAL A 209 -18.22 -9.72 -7.50
CA VAL A 209 -16.86 -10.19 -7.17
C VAL A 209 -16.08 -9.12 -6.41
N LEU A 210 -16.12 -7.87 -6.86
CA LEU A 210 -15.45 -6.76 -6.18
C LEU A 210 -16.06 -6.52 -4.80
N LEU A 211 -17.39 -6.56 -4.66
CA LEU A 211 -18.06 -6.46 -3.36
C LEU A 211 -17.55 -7.52 -2.38
N LEU A 212 -17.43 -8.79 -2.82
CA LEU A 212 -16.89 -9.86 -1.98
C LEU A 212 -15.43 -9.58 -1.56
N LEU A 213 -14.60 -9.04 -2.44
CA LEU A 213 -13.24 -8.64 -2.08
C LEU A 213 -13.22 -7.50 -1.06
N TRP A 214 -14.05 -6.48 -1.24
CA TRP A 214 -14.17 -5.35 -0.30
C TRP A 214 -14.66 -5.79 1.09
N VAL A 215 -15.63 -6.71 1.13
CA VAL A 215 -16.20 -7.23 2.38
C VAL A 215 -15.22 -8.15 3.09
N PHE A 216 -14.62 -9.12 2.38
CA PHE A 216 -13.90 -10.22 3.02
C PHE A 216 -12.37 -10.14 2.91
N ARG A 217 -11.82 -9.61 1.81
CA ARG A 217 -10.38 -9.70 1.52
C ARG A 217 -9.57 -8.55 2.09
N PHE A 218 -10.05 -7.32 1.94
CA PHE A 218 -9.29 -6.10 2.25
C PHE A 218 -9.47 -5.68 3.71
N THR A 219 -8.86 -6.45 4.62
CA THR A 219 -8.98 -6.26 6.09
C THR A 219 -7.70 -5.68 6.71
N SER A 220 -7.78 -5.25 7.97
CA SER A 220 -6.60 -4.79 8.74
C SER A 220 -5.46 -5.82 8.75
N ARG A 221 -5.78 -7.11 8.91
CA ARG A 221 -4.81 -8.22 8.86
C ARG A 221 -4.10 -8.30 7.50
N TRP A 222 -4.80 -8.06 6.40
CA TRP A 222 -4.20 -8.07 5.07
C TRP A 222 -3.16 -6.96 4.87
N VAL A 223 -3.42 -5.77 5.42
CA VAL A 223 -2.46 -4.67 5.45
C VAL A 223 -1.27 -5.00 6.35
N ARG A 224 -1.54 -5.57 7.54
CA ARG A 224 -0.49 -5.90 8.51
C ARG A 224 0.60 -6.80 7.93
N MET A 225 0.23 -7.81 7.14
CA MET A 225 1.21 -8.70 6.48
C MET A 225 2.27 -7.94 5.67
N SER A 226 1.87 -6.94 4.86
CA SER A 226 2.82 -6.14 4.08
C SER A 226 3.59 -5.13 4.94
N ALA A 227 2.97 -4.66 6.03
CA ALA A 227 3.61 -3.73 6.94
C ALA A 227 4.73 -4.41 7.75
N ASP A 228 4.52 -5.68 8.12
CA ASP A 228 5.52 -6.53 8.75
C ASP A 228 6.67 -6.87 7.79
N ALA A 229 6.36 -7.29 6.56
CA ALA A 229 7.39 -7.55 5.55
C ALA A 229 8.25 -6.31 5.27
N TYR A 230 7.63 -5.12 5.15
CA TYR A 230 8.36 -3.85 5.05
C TYR A 230 9.25 -3.58 6.26
N ALA A 231 8.74 -3.81 7.48
CA ALA A 231 9.51 -3.62 8.71
C ALA A 231 10.75 -4.53 8.78
N GLU A 232 10.59 -5.80 8.40
CA GLU A 232 11.69 -6.78 8.32
C GLU A 232 12.75 -6.33 7.32
N ARG A 233 12.34 -6.00 6.08
CA ARG A 233 13.29 -5.51 5.07
C ARG A 233 13.97 -4.22 5.47
N LEU A 234 13.28 -3.34 6.19
CA LEU A 234 13.87 -2.12 6.72
C LEU A 234 14.93 -2.45 7.78
N ALA A 235 14.62 -3.32 8.73
CA ALA A 235 15.57 -3.72 9.77
C ALA A 235 16.81 -4.40 9.16
N GLU A 236 16.63 -5.28 8.17
CA GLU A 236 17.72 -5.93 7.44
C GLU A 236 18.67 -4.93 6.76
N SER A 237 18.17 -3.78 6.32
CA SER A 237 19.00 -2.75 5.69
C SER A 237 20.10 -2.21 6.62
N ALA A 238 19.93 -2.34 7.94
CA ALA A 238 20.96 -2.03 8.91
C ALA A 238 22.26 -2.78 8.61
N GLU A 239 22.19 -3.99 8.04
CA GLU A 239 23.39 -4.78 7.72
C GLU A 239 24.20 -4.22 6.56
N ILE A 240 23.52 -3.59 5.60
CA ILE A 240 24.14 -3.01 4.40
C ILE A 240 24.78 -1.66 4.74
N LEU A 241 24.24 -0.95 5.74
CA LEU A 241 24.72 0.36 6.15
C LEU A 241 26.00 0.24 6.99
N GLY A 242 26.99 1.08 6.69
CA GLY A 242 28.28 1.10 7.39
C GLY A 242 29.33 0.11 6.87
N VAL A 243 28.99 -0.76 5.91
CA VAL A 243 29.99 -1.52 5.16
C VAL A 243 30.67 -0.57 4.17
N LYS A 244 31.88 -0.11 4.48
CA LYS A 244 32.74 0.53 3.48
C LYS A 244 33.02 -0.53 2.41
N THR A 245 32.41 -0.42 1.24
CA THR A 245 32.82 -1.20 0.08
C THR A 245 34.27 -0.81 -0.22
N THR A 246 35.22 -1.63 0.19
CA THR A 246 36.57 -1.62 -0.37
C THR A 246 36.45 -2.10 -1.81
N ALA A 247 36.00 -1.23 -2.70
CA ALA A 247 36.17 -1.42 -4.14
C ALA A 247 37.68 -1.43 -4.39
N ALA A 248 38.19 -2.57 -4.83
CA ALA A 248 39.57 -2.79 -5.17
C ALA A 248 40.05 -1.69 -6.12
N LYS A 249 41.02 -0.90 -5.66
CA LYS A 249 41.94 -0.22 -6.56
C LYS A 249 42.80 -1.32 -7.16
N ASP A 250 42.34 -1.89 -8.28
CA ASP A 250 43.24 -2.62 -9.16
C ASP A 250 44.13 -1.58 -9.83
N THR A 251 45.27 -1.32 -9.20
CA THR A 251 46.37 -0.57 -9.78
C THR A 251 47.02 -1.42 -10.85
N GLY A 252 46.44 -1.42 -12.04
CA GLY A 252 47.11 -1.86 -13.26
C GLY A 252 48.16 -0.84 -13.69
N LYS A 253 49.30 -0.83 -12.99
CA LYS A 253 50.58 -0.40 -13.57
C LYS A 253 51.25 -1.63 -14.17
N LYS A 254 51.33 -1.67 -15.49
CA LYS A 254 52.53 -2.02 -16.27
C LYS A 254 52.28 -1.70 -17.73
#